data_AF-A0A1M5VFR1-F1
#
_entry.id   AF-A0A1M5VFR1-F1
#
_cell.length_a   1.000
_cell.length_b   1.000
_cell.length_c   1.000
_cell.angle_alpha   90.00
_cell.angle_beta   90.00
_cell.angle_gamma   90.00
#
_symmetry.space_group_name_H-M   'P 1'
#
loop_
_entity.id
_entity.type
_entity.pdbx_description
1 polymer ?
#
loop_
_entity_poly.entity_id
_entity_poly.type
_entity_poly.pdbx_seq_one_letter_code
_entity_poly.pdbx_strand_id
1 'polypeptide(L)'
;MFKNGRFKKVLVITMLAILVLSTVALAADNIYVKKLTATHGRIKFKVDGKDVTSEIENKYGSPAFVVHEYGSRAYVPVRAIADLMGLEVKYDDSTHTAEIIDTKSEQYEAEIEKKDKEIEELKKEIEKLKKNVVEETDLKAVEKKLNNNYGTYKDVDFDITLKESTNRIDVDIRMDLRDGRQESAWNKMGYNNKKDMIEDITDIISKEFTNVDIYGSIYDEFYKKDAMTFSKKRDSKVNISYDGRTADRYGYDEYDKYIDGIVYDEFKEKGIRDARLSRLDVDNRRISFEIDLYSDSETQFNELTSAQIAGILDRVSDKMIRYYDYDYRDRYYDDYYIVGHIYIGNYDKGEYYRVNSRAEGTFTKTAR
;
A
#
# COMPACT_ATOMS: atom_id res chain seq x y z
N MET A 1 -16.89 -28.47 82.49
CA MET A 1 -16.84 -29.94 82.59
C MET A 1 -16.72 -30.53 81.18
N PHE A 2 -15.52 -30.51 80.57
CA PHE A 2 -15.27 -31.12 79.26
C PHE A 2 -14.64 -32.51 79.45
N LYS A 3 -15.51 -33.55 79.47
CA LYS A 3 -15.11 -34.95 79.37
C LYS A 3 -15.00 -35.31 77.89
N ASN A 4 -13.79 -35.25 77.33
CA ASN A 4 -13.42 -36.04 76.15
C ASN A 4 -11.90 -36.10 76.06
N GLY A 5 -11.32 -37.24 76.44
CA GLY A 5 -9.86 -37.46 76.53
C GLY A 5 -9.12 -37.27 75.20
N ARG A 6 -9.84 -37.26 74.06
CA ARG A 6 -9.27 -36.97 72.74
C ARG A 6 -8.95 -35.48 72.55
N PHE A 7 -9.79 -34.57 73.04
CA PHE A 7 -9.55 -33.12 72.92
C PHE A 7 -8.39 -32.66 73.81
N LYS A 8 -8.25 -33.24 75.01
CA LYS A 8 -7.08 -32.97 75.88
C LYS A 8 -5.77 -33.46 75.24
N LYS A 9 -5.78 -34.60 74.55
CA LYS A 9 -4.58 -35.11 73.85
C LYS A 9 -4.20 -34.23 72.67
N VAL A 10 -5.16 -33.79 71.87
CA VAL A 10 -4.89 -32.89 70.73
C VAL A 10 -4.35 -31.55 71.19
N LEU A 11 -4.95 -30.94 72.22
CA LEU A 11 -4.53 -29.63 72.75
C LEU A 11 -3.15 -29.67 73.42
N VAL A 12 -2.84 -30.77 74.13
CA VAL A 12 -1.50 -30.98 74.71
C VAL A 12 -0.46 -31.21 73.61
N ILE A 13 -0.79 -31.95 72.54
CA ILE A 13 0.12 -32.15 71.40
C ILE A 13 0.33 -30.84 70.61
N THR A 14 -0.69 -29.99 70.48
CA THR A 14 -0.52 -28.68 69.82
C THR A 14 0.27 -27.70 70.68
N MET A 15 0.07 -27.66 72.00
CA MET A 15 0.93 -26.86 72.89
C MET A 15 2.38 -27.37 72.92
N LEU A 16 2.61 -28.69 72.88
CA LEU A 16 3.95 -29.27 72.76
C LEU A 16 4.60 -28.97 71.40
N ALA A 17 3.84 -28.99 70.30
CA ALA A 17 4.36 -28.63 68.98
C ALA A 17 4.70 -27.13 68.88
N ILE A 18 3.93 -26.25 69.54
CA ILE A 18 4.23 -24.82 69.61
C ILE A 18 5.43 -24.55 70.55
N LEU A 19 5.61 -25.33 71.63
CA LEU A 19 6.79 -25.24 72.50
C LEU A 19 8.08 -25.74 71.82
N VAL A 20 7.99 -26.72 70.92
CA VAL A 20 9.13 -27.25 70.14
C VAL A 20 9.52 -26.30 69.00
N LEU A 21 8.61 -25.44 68.53
CA LEU A 21 8.91 -24.39 67.54
C LEU A 21 9.41 -23.08 68.16
N SER A 22 9.34 -22.91 69.48
CA SER A 22 9.86 -21.73 70.19
C SER A 22 11.28 -21.90 70.72
N THR A 23 12.01 -22.95 70.33
CA THR A 23 13.46 -22.95 70.53
C THR A 23 14.09 -21.98 69.54
N VAL A 24 14.01 -20.68 69.86
CA VAL A 24 15.10 -19.78 69.51
C VAL A 24 16.31 -20.44 70.15
N ALA A 25 17.14 -21.09 69.34
CA ALA A 25 18.47 -21.43 69.77
C ALA A 25 19.13 -20.09 70.08
N LEU A 26 19.08 -19.67 71.35
CA LEU A 26 20.04 -18.74 71.88
C LEU A 26 21.36 -19.47 71.75
N ALA A 27 22.04 -19.25 70.62
CA ALA A 27 23.45 -19.51 70.53
C ALA A 27 24.04 -18.75 71.71
N ALA A 28 24.44 -19.49 72.75
CA ALA A 28 25.35 -18.95 73.73
C ALA A 28 26.64 -18.67 72.96
N ASP A 29 26.76 -17.46 72.43
CA ASP A 29 28.00 -16.98 71.86
C ASP A 29 29.03 -17.08 72.96
N ASN A 30 29.90 -18.10 72.86
CA ASN A 30 31.13 -18.13 73.64
C ASN A 30 32.00 -17.01 73.09
N ILE A 31 31.72 -15.77 73.49
CA ILE A 31 32.51 -14.59 73.14
C ILE A 31 33.85 -14.79 73.83
N TYR A 32 34.86 -15.20 73.06
CA TYR A 32 36.24 -15.29 73.55
C TYR A 32 37.11 -14.27 72.82
N VAL A 33 37.98 -13.62 73.57
CA VAL A 33 38.92 -12.65 73.02
C VAL A 33 40.19 -13.39 72.61
N LYS A 34 40.60 -13.22 71.34
CA LYS A 34 41.86 -13.75 70.81
C LYS A 34 42.68 -12.61 70.22
N LYS A 35 43.98 -12.57 70.57
CA LYS A 35 44.94 -11.68 69.91
C LYS A 35 45.36 -12.29 68.57
N LEU A 36 45.35 -11.47 67.52
CA LEU A 36 45.67 -11.85 66.15
C LEU A 36 46.77 -10.94 65.60
N THR A 37 47.59 -11.48 64.70
CA THR A 37 48.61 -10.73 63.97
C THR A 37 48.07 -10.37 62.58
N ALA A 38 47.99 -9.07 62.28
CA ALA A 38 47.48 -8.56 61.02
C ALA A 38 48.58 -7.91 60.16
N THR A 39 48.46 -8.03 58.84
CA THR A 39 49.29 -7.29 57.87
C THR A 39 48.42 -6.39 56.99
N HIS A 40 48.77 -5.11 56.96
CA HIS A 40 48.09 -4.07 56.19
C HIS A 40 48.80 -3.77 54.87
N GLY A 41 48.11 -3.15 53.91
CA GLY A 41 48.70 -2.65 52.66
C GLY A 41 48.92 -3.68 51.54
N ARG A 42 48.42 -4.90 51.70
CA ARG A 42 48.51 -5.97 50.67
C ARG A 42 47.25 -6.15 49.82
N ILE A 43 46.13 -5.55 50.22
CA ILE A 43 44.83 -5.70 49.57
C ILE A 43 44.53 -4.42 48.81
N LYS A 44 44.07 -4.56 47.56
CA LYS A 44 43.68 -3.44 46.70
C LYS A 44 42.25 -3.58 46.24
N PHE A 45 41.52 -2.48 46.22
CA PHE A 45 40.17 -2.40 45.66
C PHE A 45 40.22 -1.81 44.26
N LYS A 46 39.57 -2.47 43.30
CA LYS A 46 39.44 -1.96 41.93
C LYS A 46 38.00 -2.02 41.46
N VAL A 47 37.52 -0.92 40.88
CA VAL A 47 36.23 -0.84 40.17
C VAL A 47 36.53 -0.40 38.74
N ASP A 48 36.03 -1.16 37.76
CA ASP A 48 36.27 -0.93 36.33
C ASP A 48 37.75 -0.72 35.98
N GLY A 49 38.63 -1.46 36.66
CA GLY A 49 40.09 -1.41 36.48
C GLY A 49 40.80 -0.25 37.21
N LYS A 50 40.08 0.74 37.75
CA LYS A 50 40.63 1.86 38.53
C LYS A 50 40.89 1.44 39.98
N ASP A 51 42.09 1.74 40.50
CA ASP A 51 42.43 1.53 41.92
C ASP A 51 41.71 2.58 42.79
N VAL A 52 40.88 2.11 43.71
CA VAL A 52 40.06 2.93 44.64
C VAL A 52 40.43 2.66 46.10
N THR A 53 41.57 2.02 46.35
CA THR A 53 41.97 1.55 47.68
C THR A 53 42.02 2.68 48.71
N SER A 54 42.75 3.75 48.41
CA SER A 54 42.91 4.88 49.35
C SER A 54 41.60 5.61 49.63
N GLU A 55 40.71 5.72 48.65
CA GLU A 55 39.41 6.39 48.79
C GLU A 55 38.54 5.63 49.82
N ILE A 56 38.53 4.30 49.72
CA ILE A 56 37.78 3.42 50.61
C ILE A 56 38.38 3.37 52.02
N GLU A 57 39.69 3.21 52.15
CA GLU A 57 40.35 3.14 53.46
C GLU A 57 40.19 4.44 54.24
N ASN A 58 40.29 5.60 53.56
CA ASN A 58 40.09 6.91 54.18
C ASN A 58 38.65 7.13 54.64
N LYS A 59 37.65 6.72 53.83
CA LYS A 59 36.24 6.89 54.17
C LYS A 59 35.84 6.13 55.44
N TYR A 60 36.38 4.92 55.61
CA TYR A 60 35.99 4.01 56.69
C TYR A 60 36.93 3.99 57.88
N GLY A 61 38.10 4.60 57.78
CA GLY A 61 39.11 4.60 58.85
C GLY A 61 39.61 3.19 59.23
N SER A 62 39.30 2.18 58.41
CA SER A 62 39.62 0.78 58.65
C SER A 62 40.22 0.19 57.37
N PRO A 63 41.55 0.07 57.28
CA PRO A 63 42.21 -0.58 56.14
C PRO A 63 41.86 -2.06 56.06
N ALA A 64 41.92 -2.62 54.86
CA ALA A 64 41.83 -4.07 54.69
C ALA A 64 43.13 -4.72 55.18
N PHE A 65 43.01 -5.91 55.77
CA PHE A 65 44.17 -6.60 56.35
C PHE A 65 44.11 -8.10 56.16
N VAL A 66 45.26 -8.74 56.33
CA VAL A 66 45.41 -10.19 56.26
C VAL A 66 45.75 -10.72 57.64
N VAL A 67 45.03 -11.74 58.13
CA VAL A 67 45.28 -12.37 59.43
C VAL A 67 46.09 -13.65 59.26
N HIS A 68 47.28 -13.70 59.86
CA HIS A 68 48.23 -14.81 59.73
C HIS A 68 47.69 -16.11 60.32
N GLU A 69 47.13 -16.04 61.53
CA GLU A 69 46.64 -17.17 62.31
C GLU A 69 45.41 -17.85 61.69
N TYR A 70 44.82 -17.24 60.66
CA TYR A 70 43.72 -17.79 59.87
C TYR A 70 44.16 -18.15 58.45
N GLY A 71 45.39 -18.64 58.30
CA GLY A 71 45.93 -19.08 57.01
C GLY A 71 46.12 -17.92 56.04
N SER A 72 46.50 -16.74 56.54
CA SER A 72 46.62 -15.51 55.74
C SER A 72 45.31 -15.13 55.03
N ARG A 73 44.17 -15.25 55.73
CA ARG A 73 42.87 -14.83 55.20
C ARG A 73 42.75 -13.31 55.18
N ALA A 74 42.23 -12.78 54.07
CA ALA A 74 41.90 -11.37 53.92
C ALA A 74 40.60 -11.01 54.66
N TYR A 75 40.62 -9.89 55.36
CA TYR A 75 39.48 -9.29 56.04
C TYR A 75 39.29 -7.88 55.49
N VAL A 76 38.07 -7.61 55.06
CA VAL A 76 37.68 -6.36 54.39
C VAL A 76 36.45 -5.80 55.11
N PRO A 77 36.36 -4.48 55.34
CA PRO A 77 35.15 -3.87 55.87
C PRO A 77 33.95 -4.15 54.95
N VAL A 78 32.90 -4.78 55.49
CA VAL A 78 31.69 -5.09 54.71
C VAL A 78 31.03 -3.84 54.11
N ARG A 79 31.07 -2.70 54.84
CA ARG A 79 30.57 -1.40 54.37
C ARG A 79 31.31 -0.89 53.15
N ALA A 80 32.63 -1.13 53.09
CA ALA A 80 33.44 -0.74 51.94
C ALA A 80 33.01 -1.49 50.67
N ILE A 81 32.76 -2.81 50.77
CA ILE A 81 32.30 -3.60 49.63
C ILE A 81 30.88 -3.21 49.21
N ALA A 82 29.97 -3.05 50.18
CA ALA A 82 28.59 -2.65 49.92
C ALA A 82 28.51 -1.30 49.19
N ASP A 83 29.27 -0.30 49.63
CA ASP A 83 29.34 1.01 48.96
C ASP A 83 29.80 0.91 47.51
N LEU A 84 30.83 0.10 47.23
CA LEU A 84 31.31 -0.11 45.87
C LEU A 84 30.23 -0.77 45.00
N MET A 85 29.32 -1.54 45.61
CA MET A 85 28.17 -2.16 44.96
C MET A 85 26.92 -1.27 44.96
N GLY A 86 26.96 -0.07 45.56
CA GLY A 86 25.81 0.82 45.70
C GLY A 86 24.76 0.35 46.71
N LEU A 87 25.14 -0.54 47.62
CA LEU A 87 24.32 -1.10 48.69
C LEU A 87 24.58 -0.35 50.00
N GLU A 88 23.58 -0.31 50.88
CA GLU A 88 23.70 0.24 52.23
C GLU A 88 23.89 -0.89 53.24
N VAL A 89 24.70 -0.68 54.29
CA VAL A 89 24.85 -1.64 55.40
C VAL A 89 24.45 -1.00 56.72
N LYS A 90 23.44 -1.57 57.37
CA LYS A 90 23.06 -1.24 58.74
C LYS A 90 23.60 -2.31 59.68
N TYR A 91 24.10 -1.91 60.84
CA TYR A 91 24.59 -2.84 61.86
C TYR A 91 23.83 -2.59 63.16
N ASP A 92 23.20 -3.63 63.67
CA ASP A 92 22.57 -3.63 64.97
C ASP A 92 23.52 -4.28 65.99
N ASP A 93 24.05 -3.46 66.88
CA ASP A 93 24.98 -3.89 67.93
C ASP A 93 24.31 -4.79 68.98
N SER A 94 23.00 -4.63 69.20
CA SER A 94 22.28 -5.42 70.20
C SER A 94 22.11 -6.88 69.78
N THR A 95 21.95 -7.11 68.47
CA THR A 95 21.77 -8.43 67.86
C THR A 95 22.99 -8.92 67.08
N HIS A 96 24.07 -8.13 67.09
CA HIS A 96 25.31 -8.39 66.33
C HIS A 96 25.06 -8.70 64.85
N THR A 97 24.02 -8.08 64.27
CA THR A 97 23.55 -8.38 62.92
C THR A 97 23.90 -7.25 61.96
N ALA A 98 24.52 -7.61 60.83
CA ALA A 98 24.71 -6.71 59.70
C ALA A 98 23.63 -6.98 58.63
N GLU A 99 22.81 -5.99 58.35
CA GLU A 99 21.80 -6.00 57.28
C GLU A 99 22.37 -5.27 56.05
N ILE A 100 22.27 -5.90 54.88
CA ILE A 100 22.70 -5.34 53.59
C ILE A 100 21.43 -5.00 52.80
N ILE A 101 21.28 -3.74 52.43
CA ILE A 101 20.07 -3.17 51.83
C ILE A 101 20.39 -2.69 50.41
N ASP A 102 19.65 -3.19 49.42
CA ASP A 102 19.67 -2.63 48.07
C ASP A 102 18.74 -1.43 48.00
N THR A 103 19.32 -0.23 48.09
CA THR A 103 18.60 1.04 48.08
C THR A 103 17.94 1.37 46.74
N LYS A 104 18.30 0.66 45.66
CA LYS A 104 17.76 0.89 44.31
C LYS A 104 16.76 -0.18 43.88
N SER A 105 16.57 -1.24 44.67
CA SER A 105 15.64 -2.33 44.38
C SER A 105 14.23 -1.82 44.00
N GLU A 106 13.62 -0.98 44.83
CA GLU A 106 12.30 -0.39 44.55
C GLU A 106 12.29 0.49 43.29
N GLN A 107 13.38 1.21 43.00
CA GLN A 107 13.50 2.04 41.80
C GLN A 107 13.61 1.19 40.54
N TYR A 108 14.37 0.09 40.60
CA TYR A 108 14.49 -0.86 39.50
C TYR A 108 13.17 -1.59 39.25
N GLU A 109 12.45 -2.00 40.30
CA GLU A 109 11.13 -2.60 40.16
C GLU A 109 10.12 -1.64 39.49
N ALA A 110 10.11 -0.37 39.89
CA ALA A 110 9.27 0.64 39.26
C ALA A 110 9.64 0.92 37.79
N GLU A 111 10.94 0.91 37.46
CA GLU A 111 11.41 1.09 36.08
C GLU A 111 11.06 -0.12 35.19
N ILE A 112 11.18 -1.35 35.74
CA ILE A 112 10.76 -2.58 35.06
C ILE A 112 9.26 -2.54 34.77
N GLU A 113 8.42 -2.19 35.76
CA GLU A 113 6.97 -2.11 35.56
C GLU A 113 6.60 -1.08 34.48
N LYS A 114 7.32 0.06 34.43
CA LYS A 114 7.13 1.07 33.39
C LYS A 114 7.52 0.54 32.00
N LYS A 115 8.68 -0.13 31.89
CA LYS A 115 9.13 -0.74 30.63
C LYS A 115 8.20 -1.85 30.17
N ASP A 116 7.67 -2.66 31.08
CA ASP A 116 6.71 -3.72 30.75
C ASP A 116 5.40 -3.14 30.22
N LYS A 117 4.90 -2.05 30.79
CA LYS A 117 3.73 -1.32 30.25
C LYS A 117 3.99 -0.78 28.85
N GLU A 118 5.15 -0.16 28.62
CA GLU A 118 5.55 0.33 27.30
C GLU A 118 5.68 -0.81 26.28
N ILE A 119 6.26 -1.95 26.67
CA ILE A 119 6.34 -3.15 25.83
C ILE A 119 4.94 -3.66 25.47
N GLU A 120 4.00 -3.69 26.42
CA GLU A 120 2.63 -4.13 26.15
C GLU A 120 1.86 -3.15 25.25
N GLU A 121 2.10 -1.85 25.37
CA GLU A 121 1.56 -0.84 24.46
C GLU A 121 2.12 -0.99 23.04
N LEU A 122 3.44 -1.13 22.90
CA LEU A 122 4.11 -1.36 21.62
C LEU A 122 3.65 -2.67 20.96
N LYS A 123 3.49 -3.75 21.74
CA LYS A 123 2.92 -5.02 21.23
C LYS A 123 1.50 -4.84 20.69
N LYS A 124 0.64 -4.08 21.39
CA LYS A 124 -0.72 -3.78 20.91
C LYS A 124 -0.70 -2.94 19.64
N GLU A 125 0.24 -2.01 19.51
CA GLU A 125 0.40 -1.21 18.30
C GLU A 125 0.88 -2.06 17.12
N ILE A 126 1.86 -2.96 17.33
CA ILE A 126 2.31 -3.93 16.33
C ILE A 126 1.16 -4.82 15.87
N GLU A 127 0.33 -5.34 16.78
CA GLU A 127 -0.83 -6.16 16.42
C GLU A 127 -1.87 -5.38 15.59
N LYS A 128 -2.08 -4.09 15.88
CA LYS A 128 -2.94 -3.23 15.06
C LYS A 128 -2.35 -3.00 13.66
N LEU A 129 -1.04 -2.79 13.57
CA LEU A 129 -0.35 -2.57 12.31
C LEU A 129 -0.35 -3.84 11.44
N LYS A 130 -0.11 -5.01 12.04
CA LYS A 130 -0.18 -6.31 11.34
C LYS A 130 -1.55 -6.58 10.72
N LYS A 131 -2.65 -6.20 11.38
CA LYS A 131 -4.00 -6.33 10.79
C LYS A 131 -4.22 -5.47 9.54
N ASN A 132 -3.41 -4.44 9.32
CA ASN A 132 -3.46 -3.61 8.11
C ASN A 132 -2.40 -4.02 7.07
N VAL A 133 -1.57 -5.03 7.37
CA VAL A 133 -0.63 -5.62 6.43
C VAL A 133 -1.31 -6.86 5.84
N VAL A 134 -1.48 -6.85 4.53
CA VAL A 134 -1.92 -8.01 3.78
C VAL A 134 -0.82 -9.07 3.87
N GLU A 135 -1.11 -10.30 4.28
CA GLU A 135 -0.08 -11.34 4.29
C GLU A 135 0.23 -11.76 2.83
N GLU A 136 1.51 -12.01 2.51
CA GLU A 136 1.96 -12.40 1.16
C GLU A 136 1.21 -13.66 0.64
N THR A 137 0.79 -14.53 1.55
CA THR A 137 -0.06 -15.71 1.25
C THR A 137 -1.45 -15.32 0.79
N ASP A 138 -2.04 -14.28 1.37
CA ASP A 138 -3.38 -13.79 1.02
C ASP A 138 -3.34 -13.06 -0.33
N LEU A 139 -2.30 -12.25 -0.58
CA LEU A 139 -2.12 -11.57 -1.86
C LEU A 139 -1.99 -12.57 -3.02
N LYS A 140 -1.15 -13.61 -2.87
CA LYS A 140 -1.00 -14.67 -3.88
C LYS A 140 -2.26 -15.49 -4.08
N ALA A 141 -3.04 -15.72 -3.01
CA ALA A 141 -4.31 -16.42 -3.12
C ALA A 141 -5.33 -15.61 -3.92
N VAL A 142 -5.39 -14.29 -3.70
CA VAL A 142 -6.23 -13.37 -4.48
C VAL A 142 -5.76 -13.31 -5.93
N GLU A 143 -4.47 -13.15 -6.18
CA GLU A 143 -3.89 -13.14 -7.54
C GLU A 143 -4.26 -14.41 -8.32
N LYS A 144 -4.13 -15.59 -7.70
CA LYS A 144 -4.53 -16.86 -8.31
C LYS A 144 -6.03 -16.90 -8.61
N LYS A 145 -6.86 -16.39 -7.69
CA LYS A 145 -8.32 -16.31 -7.88
C LYS A 145 -8.68 -15.38 -9.05
N LEU A 146 -8.00 -14.23 -9.17
CA LEU A 146 -8.20 -13.30 -10.27
C LEU A 146 -7.83 -13.95 -11.62
N ASN A 147 -6.66 -14.58 -11.72
CA ASN A 147 -6.26 -15.29 -12.94
C ASN A 147 -7.18 -16.47 -13.30
N ASN A 148 -7.70 -17.20 -12.31
CA ASN A 148 -8.67 -18.26 -12.59
C ASN A 148 -9.99 -17.72 -13.16
N ASN A 149 -10.41 -16.54 -12.73
CA ASN A 149 -11.68 -15.95 -13.14
C ASN A 149 -11.58 -15.12 -14.43
N TYR A 150 -10.44 -14.45 -14.63
CA TYR A 150 -10.24 -13.43 -15.66
C TYR A 150 -8.98 -13.63 -16.50
N GLY A 151 -8.16 -14.66 -16.23
CA GLY A 151 -6.96 -14.95 -17.01
C GLY A 151 -7.25 -15.35 -18.46
N THR A 152 -8.48 -15.78 -18.75
CA THR A 152 -9.07 -15.70 -20.09
C THR A 152 -10.48 -15.14 -19.94
N TYR A 153 -10.76 -13.98 -20.54
CA TYR A 153 -12.05 -13.34 -20.46
C TYR A 153 -12.52 -12.87 -21.84
N LYS A 154 -13.70 -13.33 -22.26
CA LYS A 154 -14.28 -13.09 -23.61
C LYS A 154 -13.27 -13.31 -24.74
N ASP A 155 -12.59 -14.45 -24.70
CA ASP A 155 -11.59 -14.88 -25.71
C ASP A 155 -10.32 -14.01 -25.78
N VAL A 156 -10.04 -13.21 -24.75
CA VAL A 156 -8.76 -12.50 -24.57
C VAL A 156 -8.04 -13.08 -23.35
N ASP A 157 -6.76 -13.39 -23.52
CA ASP A 157 -5.93 -13.91 -22.43
C ASP A 157 -5.28 -12.75 -21.66
N PHE A 158 -5.30 -12.86 -20.34
CA PHE A 158 -4.74 -11.90 -19.40
C PHE A 158 -3.82 -12.58 -18.39
N ASP A 159 -2.73 -11.90 -18.03
CA ASP A 159 -1.90 -12.23 -16.88
C ASP A 159 -2.02 -11.13 -15.83
N ILE A 160 -2.59 -11.47 -14.67
CA ILE A 160 -2.89 -10.51 -13.60
C ILE A 160 -1.89 -10.70 -12.47
N THR A 161 -1.11 -9.67 -12.17
CA THR A 161 -0.16 -9.66 -11.05
C THR A 161 -0.54 -8.59 -10.03
N LEU A 162 -0.43 -8.92 -8.75
CA LEU A 162 -0.67 -7.99 -7.64
C LEU A 162 0.63 -7.63 -6.93
N LYS A 163 0.80 -6.34 -6.61
CA LYS A 163 1.90 -5.85 -5.79
C LYS A 163 1.35 -5.00 -4.67
N GLU A 164 1.72 -5.33 -3.44
CA GLU A 164 1.34 -4.54 -2.28
C GLU A 164 2.35 -3.43 -1.98
N SER A 165 1.86 -2.37 -1.39
CA SER A 165 2.61 -1.26 -0.83
C SER A 165 1.81 -0.67 0.34
N THR A 166 2.41 0.26 1.09
CA THR A 166 1.75 0.86 2.26
C THR A 166 0.37 1.44 1.90
N ASN A 167 -0.69 0.81 2.41
CA ASN A 167 -2.10 1.15 2.16
C ASN A 167 -2.50 1.16 0.66
N ARG A 168 -1.79 0.42 -0.20
CA ARG A 168 -2.02 0.42 -1.65
C ARG A 168 -1.79 -0.96 -2.25
N ILE A 169 -2.65 -1.35 -3.20
CA ILE A 169 -2.42 -2.51 -4.08
C ILE A 169 -2.33 -2.02 -5.52
N ASP A 170 -1.24 -2.41 -6.18
CA ASP A 170 -1.02 -2.21 -7.60
C ASP A 170 -1.38 -3.49 -8.38
N VAL A 171 -2.22 -3.32 -9.40
CA VAL A 171 -2.73 -4.38 -10.26
C VAL A 171 -2.15 -4.19 -11.65
N ASP A 172 -1.31 -5.13 -12.08
CA ASP A 172 -0.72 -5.17 -13.43
C ASP A 172 -1.45 -6.26 -14.21
N ILE A 173 -2.29 -5.87 -15.18
CA ILE A 173 -3.01 -6.80 -16.05
C ILE A 173 -2.35 -6.75 -17.42
N ARG A 174 -1.79 -7.86 -17.90
CA ARG A 174 -1.10 -7.90 -19.20
C ARG A 174 -1.87 -8.71 -20.22
N MET A 175 -1.85 -8.27 -21.47
CA MET A 175 -2.37 -9.01 -22.63
C MET A 175 -1.39 -8.89 -23.79
N ASP A 176 -1.41 -9.83 -24.73
CA ASP A 176 -0.63 -9.75 -25.98
C ASP A 176 -1.59 -9.80 -27.18
N LEU A 177 -1.87 -8.63 -27.78
CA LEU A 177 -2.75 -8.52 -28.96
C LEU A 177 -2.03 -8.80 -30.29
N ARG A 178 -0.84 -9.41 -30.27
CA ARG A 178 -0.14 -9.82 -31.50
C ARG A 178 -0.90 -10.88 -32.30
N ASP A 179 -1.68 -11.72 -31.63
CA ASP A 179 -2.58 -12.67 -32.29
C ASP A 179 -3.85 -11.94 -32.75
N GLY A 180 -4.13 -11.94 -34.05
CA GLY A 180 -5.32 -11.33 -34.63
C GLY A 180 -6.64 -11.89 -34.06
N ARG A 181 -6.64 -13.10 -33.49
CA ARG A 181 -7.82 -13.62 -32.76
C ARG A 181 -8.05 -12.87 -31.46
N GLN A 182 -7.00 -12.68 -30.65
CA GLN A 182 -7.07 -11.94 -29.39
C GLN A 182 -7.36 -10.46 -29.64
N GLU A 183 -6.73 -9.86 -30.66
CA GLU A 183 -7.04 -8.50 -31.09
C GLU A 183 -8.53 -8.37 -31.46
N SER A 184 -9.04 -9.27 -32.32
CA SER A 184 -10.46 -9.27 -32.70
C SER A 184 -11.38 -9.46 -31.49
N ALA A 185 -11.03 -10.33 -30.55
CA ALA A 185 -11.79 -10.57 -29.33
C ALA A 185 -11.79 -9.34 -28.41
N TRP A 186 -10.64 -8.69 -28.23
CA TRP A 186 -10.49 -7.45 -27.48
C TRP A 186 -11.32 -6.31 -28.09
N ASN A 187 -11.36 -6.23 -29.42
CA ASN A 187 -12.10 -5.20 -30.15
C ASN A 187 -13.61 -5.43 -30.03
N LYS A 188 -14.05 -6.68 -30.08
CA LYS A 188 -15.44 -7.10 -29.82
C LYS A 188 -15.85 -6.91 -28.35
N MET A 189 -14.90 -6.99 -27.43
CA MET A 189 -15.13 -6.74 -26.01
C MET A 189 -15.42 -5.24 -25.81
N GLY A 190 -16.69 -4.85 -25.92
CA GLY A 190 -17.10 -3.44 -25.74
C GLY A 190 -16.70 -2.85 -24.37
N TYR A 191 -16.80 -1.52 -24.26
CA TYR A 191 -16.44 -0.75 -23.05
C TYR A 191 -17.02 -1.36 -21.77
N ASN A 192 -18.31 -1.70 -21.77
CA ASN A 192 -18.98 -2.22 -20.58
C ASN A 192 -18.37 -3.54 -20.12
N ASN A 193 -18.04 -4.47 -21.02
CA ASN A 193 -17.41 -5.74 -20.64
C ASN A 193 -16.03 -5.53 -20.00
N LYS A 194 -15.24 -4.57 -20.51
CA LYS A 194 -13.93 -4.20 -19.96
C LYS A 194 -14.06 -3.52 -18.59
N LYS A 195 -15.04 -2.63 -18.48
CA LYS A 195 -15.39 -1.95 -17.22
C LYS A 195 -15.84 -2.96 -16.16
N ASP A 196 -16.77 -3.85 -16.49
CA ASP A 196 -17.31 -4.86 -15.57
C ASP A 196 -16.19 -5.76 -15.05
N MET A 197 -15.26 -6.18 -15.93
CA MET A 197 -14.07 -6.93 -15.52
C MET A 197 -13.21 -6.17 -14.50
N ILE A 198 -12.92 -4.88 -14.75
CA ILE A 198 -12.13 -4.05 -13.83
C ILE A 198 -12.87 -3.85 -12.51
N GLU A 199 -14.16 -3.54 -12.54
CA GLU A 199 -14.99 -3.37 -11.34
C GLU A 199 -14.98 -4.65 -10.50
N ASP A 200 -15.20 -5.81 -11.12
CA ASP A 200 -15.15 -7.10 -10.43
C ASP A 200 -13.78 -7.41 -9.81
N ILE A 201 -12.68 -7.18 -10.56
CA ILE A 201 -11.31 -7.37 -10.05
C ILE A 201 -11.11 -6.49 -8.81
N THR A 202 -11.46 -5.21 -8.89
CA THR A 202 -11.30 -4.31 -7.74
C THR A 202 -12.20 -4.66 -6.57
N ASP A 203 -13.38 -5.22 -6.82
CA ASP A 203 -14.31 -5.68 -5.78
C ASP A 203 -13.82 -6.95 -5.10
N ILE A 204 -13.21 -7.89 -5.83
CA ILE A 204 -12.56 -9.08 -5.25
C ILE A 204 -11.42 -8.65 -4.33
N ILE A 205 -10.56 -7.73 -4.78
CA ILE A 205 -9.47 -7.19 -3.98
C ILE A 205 -10.01 -6.45 -2.75
N SER A 206 -11.04 -5.60 -2.90
CA SER A 206 -11.62 -4.82 -1.79
C SER A 206 -12.31 -5.70 -0.73
N LYS A 207 -12.81 -6.89 -1.11
CA LYS A 207 -13.41 -7.86 -0.18
C LYS A 207 -12.37 -8.50 0.73
N GLU A 208 -11.17 -8.76 0.21
CA GLU A 208 -10.08 -9.34 0.98
C GLU A 208 -9.32 -8.26 1.76
N PHE A 209 -9.15 -7.08 1.15
CA PHE A 209 -8.30 -6.01 1.65
C PHE A 209 -9.10 -4.72 1.84
N THR A 210 -9.67 -4.55 3.03
CA THR A 210 -10.72 -3.54 3.28
C THR A 210 -10.22 -2.10 3.47
N ASN A 211 -8.90 -1.87 3.56
CA ASN A 211 -8.32 -0.56 3.89
C ASN A 211 -7.20 -0.10 2.93
N VAL A 212 -7.28 -0.51 1.66
CA VAL A 212 -6.25 -0.19 0.66
C VAL A 212 -6.84 0.64 -0.49
N ASP A 213 -6.04 1.53 -1.04
CA ASP A 213 -6.30 2.11 -2.35
C ASP A 213 -5.85 1.13 -3.44
N ILE A 214 -6.61 1.00 -4.52
CA ILE A 214 -6.27 0.12 -5.63
C ILE A 214 -5.92 0.97 -6.84
N TYR A 215 -4.82 0.65 -7.49
CA TYR A 215 -4.38 1.25 -8.75
C TYR A 215 -4.03 0.16 -9.72
N GLY A 216 -4.28 0.36 -11.00
CA GLY A 216 -3.85 -0.61 -11.99
C GLY A 216 -3.94 -0.14 -13.41
N SER A 217 -3.39 -0.97 -14.29
CA SER A 217 -3.47 -0.80 -15.73
C SER A 217 -3.67 -2.13 -16.45
N ILE A 218 -4.24 -2.05 -17.65
CA ILE A 218 -4.22 -3.12 -18.64
C ILE A 218 -3.16 -2.77 -19.66
N TYR A 219 -2.03 -3.46 -19.61
CA TYR A 219 -0.88 -3.26 -20.47
C TYR A 219 -0.90 -4.25 -21.64
N ASP A 220 -0.75 -3.73 -22.84
CA ASP A 220 -0.59 -4.53 -24.05
C ASP A 220 0.91 -4.74 -24.33
N GLU A 221 1.37 -5.98 -24.31
CA GLU A 221 2.78 -6.33 -24.54
C GLU A 221 3.22 -6.13 -26.00
N PHE A 222 2.30 -6.24 -26.96
CA PHE A 222 2.59 -6.07 -28.38
C PHE A 222 2.77 -4.58 -28.72
N TYR A 223 1.80 -3.76 -28.34
CA TYR A 223 1.86 -2.31 -28.56
C TYR A 223 2.69 -1.59 -27.49
N LYS A 224 3.09 -2.29 -26.44
CA LYS A 224 3.93 -1.82 -25.33
C LYS A 224 3.35 -0.60 -24.62
N LYS A 225 2.05 -0.59 -24.40
CA LYS A 225 1.34 0.56 -23.82
C LYS A 225 0.16 0.13 -22.97
N ASP A 226 -0.23 0.99 -22.03
CA ASP A 226 -1.47 0.81 -21.28
C ASP A 226 -2.67 1.07 -22.22
N ALA A 227 -3.51 0.06 -22.41
CA ALA A 227 -4.79 0.20 -23.08
C ALA A 227 -5.82 0.91 -22.16
N MET A 228 -5.72 0.67 -20.86
CA MET A 228 -6.60 1.24 -19.83
C MET A 228 -5.85 1.42 -18.52
N THR A 229 -6.25 2.41 -17.73
CA THR A 229 -5.79 2.61 -16.35
C THR A 229 -6.98 2.77 -15.44
N PHE A 230 -6.84 2.41 -14.17
CA PHE A 230 -7.91 2.55 -13.20
C PHE A 230 -7.38 2.84 -11.81
N SER A 231 -8.24 3.44 -11.01
CA SER A 231 -8.00 3.66 -9.59
C SER A 231 -9.30 3.51 -8.81
N LYS A 232 -9.20 2.98 -7.60
CA LYS A 232 -10.29 2.92 -6.63
C LYS A 232 -9.74 3.36 -5.30
N LYS A 233 -10.17 4.54 -4.87
CA LYS A 233 -9.91 4.99 -3.50
C LYS A 233 -10.78 4.19 -2.53
N ARG A 234 -10.29 4.02 -1.31
CA ARG A 234 -11.07 3.43 -0.22
C ARG A 234 -12.49 4.03 -0.19
N ASP A 235 -13.49 3.17 -0.10
CA ASP A 235 -14.93 3.49 -0.08
C ASP A 235 -15.44 4.33 -1.26
N SER A 236 -14.70 4.33 -2.39
CA SER A 236 -15.05 5.08 -3.60
C SER A 236 -15.38 4.16 -4.76
N LYS A 237 -16.06 4.71 -5.77
CA LYS A 237 -16.28 4.02 -7.05
C LYS A 237 -14.96 3.89 -7.80
N VAL A 238 -14.86 2.83 -8.61
CA VAL A 238 -13.77 2.69 -9.58
C VAL A 238 -13.81 3.88 -10.54
N ASN A 239 -12.66 4.52 -10.72
CA ASN A 239 -12.43 5.49 -11.77
C ASN A 239 -11.56 4.83 -12.83
N ILE A 240 -12.06 4.77 -14.06
CA ILE A 240 -11.36 4.17 -15.20
C ILE A 240 -10.98 5.32 -16.13
N SER A 241 -9.68 5.48 -16.35
CA SER A 241 -9.16 6.39 -17.34
C SER A 241 -8.57 5.58 -18.47
N TYR A 242 -8.97 5.92 -19.69
CA TYR A 242 -8.25 5.48 -20.86
C TYR A 242 -7.05 6.40 -20.97
N ASP A 243 -5.84 5.86 -21.11
CA ASP A 243 -4.73 6.73 -21.48
C ASP A 243 -5.14 7.37 -22.81
N GLY A 244 -5.23 8.70 -22.81
CA GLY A 244 -5.82 9.55 -23.86
C GLY A 244 -5.01 9.56 -25.16
N ARG A 245 -4.27 8.50 -25.43
CA ARG A 245 -3.65 8.14 -26.73
C ARG A 245 -4.07 6.74 -27.19
N THR A 246 -5.18 6.26 -26.64
CA THR A 246 -6.13 5.35 -27.31
C THR A 246 -7.20 6.15 -28.06
N ALA A 247 -6.92 7.43 -28.37
CA ALA A 247 -7.67 8.28 -29.30
C ALA A 247 -7.57 7.81 -30.77
N ASP A 248 -6.84 6.73 -31.03
CA ASP A 248 -6.51 6.26 -32.37
C ASP A 248 -7.20 4.91 -32.70
N ARG A 249 -8.03 4.39 -31.78
CA ARG A 249 -8.81 3.15 -31.96
C ARG A 249 -10.24 3.28 -31.45
N TYR A 250 -11.21 3.18 -32.34
CA TYR A 250 -12.67 3.03 -32.12
C TYR A 250 -13.42 4.33 -32.09
N GLY A 251 -13.82 4.88 -33.24
CA GLY A 251 -15.22 5.30 -33.34
C GLY A 251 -16.18 4.23 -32.77
N TYR A 252 -17.49 4.44 -32.70
CA TYR A 252 -18.23 4.51 -33.94
C TYR A 252 -17.53 3.64 -35.04
N ASP A 253 -17.28 2.36 -34.73
CA ASP A 253 -16.19 1.54 -35.28
C ASP A 253 -14.80 2.22 -35.30
N GLU A 254 -13.67 1.53 -35.39
CA GLU A 254 -12.31 2.14 -35.38
C GLU A 254 -12.07 3.38 -36.25
N TYR A 255 -12.97 3.63 -37.18
CA TYR A 255 -12.88 4.50 -38.32
C TYR A 255 -13.51 5.88 -38.10
N ASP A 256 -14.67 5.97 -37.44
CA ASP A 256 -15.37 7.25 -37.33
C ASP A 256 -14.64 8.21 -36.37
N LYS A 257 -13.86 7.74 -35.38
CA LYS A 257 -13.03 8.63 -34.52
C LYS A 257 -11.82 9.24 -35.26
N TYR A 258 -11.21 8.52 -36.20
CA TYR A 258 -10.13 9.10 -37.02
C TYR A 258 -10.68 10.21 -37.92
N ILE A 259 -11.81 9.92 -38.56
CA ILE A 259 -12.49 10.89 -39.42
C ILE A 259 -13.01 12.08 -38.60
N ASP A 260 -13.57 11.85 -37.40
CA ASP A 260 -14.00 12.90 -36.46
C ASP A 260 -12.84 13.85 -36.09
N GLY A 261 -11.65 13.31 -35.82
CA GLY A 261 -10.46 14.12 -35.55
C GLY A 261 -10.05 15.00 -36.75
N ILE A 262 -10.11 14.47 -37.97
CA ILE A 262 -9.83 15.26 -39.19
C ILE A 262 -10.88 16.36 -39.36
N VAL A 263 -12.16 16.04 -39.16
CA VAL A 263 -13.24 17.02 -39.21
C VAL A 263 -12.97 18.16 -38.23
N TYR A 264 -12.59 17.85 -36.99
CA TYR A 264 -12.25 18.86 -36.00
C TYR A 264 -11.09 19.77 -36.47
N ASP A 265 -9.98 19.19 -36.92
CA ASP A 265 -8.78 19.96 -37.29
C ASP A 265 -9.01 20.87 -38.52
N GLU A 266 -9.65 20.32 -39.55
CA GLU A 266 -9.88 21.03 -40.83
C GLU A 266 -10.82 22.24 -40.66
N PHE A 267 -11.83 22.12 -39.79
CA PHE A 267 -12.72 23.24 -39.45
C PHE A 267 -12.07 24.23 -38.47
N LYS A 268 -11.25 23.74 -37.53
CA LYS A 268 -10.51 24.58 -36.58
C LYS A 268 -9.54 25.52 -37.26
N GLU A 269 -8.89 25.11 -38.35
CA GLU A 269 -8.04 25.99 -39.16
C GLU A 269 -8.80 27.19 -39.76
N LYS A 270 -10.12 27.10 -39.89
CA LYS A 270 -11.01 28.19 -40.34
C LYS A 270 -11.69 28.92 -39.20
N GLY A 271 -11.27 28.68 -37.95
CA GLY A 271 -11.80 29.35 -36.77
C GLY A 271 -13.13 28.79 -36.25
N ILE A 272 -13.60 27.66 -36.80
CA ILE A 272 -14.79 26.93 -36.34
C ILE A 272 -14.32 25.86 -35.36
N ARG A 273 -14.63 26.03 -34.07
CA ARG A 273 -14.22 25.10 -33.01
C ARG A 273 -15.36 24.12 -32.74
N ASP A 274 -15.01 22.90 -32.35
CA ASP A 274 -15.95 21.85 -31.93
C ASP A 274 -16.86 21.32 -33.05
N ALA A 275 -16.34 21.31 -34.29
CA ALA A 275 -16.90 20.50 -35.37
C ALA A 275 -16.72 19.01 -35.05
N ARG A 276 -17.77 18.22 -35.21
CA ARG A 276 -17.75 16.77 -34.95
C ARG A 276 -18.48 16.00 -36.03
N LEU A 277 -17.98 14.82 -36.33
CA LEU A 277 -18.68 13.82 -37.14
C LEU A 277 -19.81 13.23 -36.29
N SER A 278 -21.05 13.47 -36.68
CA SER A 278 -22.24 12.98 -35.97
C SER A 278 -22.78 11.69 -36.57
N ARG A 279 -22.45 11.41 -37.82
CA ARG A 279 -22.79 10.14 -38.49
C ARG A 279 -21.80 9.81 -39.60
N LEU A 280 -21.48 8.53 -39.75
CA LEU A 280 -20.85 7.98 -40.94
C LEU A 280 -21.53 6.65 -41.28
N ASP A 281 -21.94 6.51 -42.53
CA ASP A 281 -22.65 5.34 -43.05
C ASP A 281 -22.05 4.94 -44.38
N VAL A 282 -21.70 3.67 -44.51
CA VAL A 282 -20.91 3.13 -45.62
C VAL A 282 -21.65 1.93 -46.20
N ASP A 283 -22.20 2.11 -47.40
CA ASP A 283 -22.83 1.05 -48.21
C ASP A 283 -22.08 0.88 -49.53
N ASN A 284 -22.23 -0.28 -50.18
CA ASN A 284 -21.54 -0.76 -51.38
C ASN A 284 -21.42 0.23 -52.56
N ARG A 285 -22.13 1.37 -52.56
CA ARG A 285 -21.95 2.44 -53.57
C ARG A 285 -21.95 3.87 -53.00
N ARG A 286 -21.99 4.03 -51.67
CA ARG A 286 -22.09 5.35 -51.05
C ARG A 286 -21.45 5.41 -49.67
N ILE A 287 -20.62 6.42 -49.48
CA ILE A 287 -20.20 6.92 -48.16
C ILE A 287 -21.07 8.14 -47.85
N SER A 288 -21.84 8.09 -46.78
CA SER A 288 -22.70 9.19 -46.32
C SER A 288 -22.22 9.66 -44.95
N PHE A 289 -22.04 10.96 -44.75
CA PHE A 289 -21.62 11.50 -43.46
C PHE A 289 -22.39 12.75 -43.03
N GLU A 290 -22.49 12.96 -41.74
CA GLU A 290 -23.10 14.14 -41.14
C GLU A 290 -22.10 14.79 -40.18
N ILE A 291 -21.95 16.11 -40.28
CA ILE A 291 -21.09 16.91 -39.42
C ILE A 291 -21.97 17.88 -38.64
N ASP A 292 -21.85 17.82 -37.31
CA ASP A 292 -22.46 18.80 -36.42
C ASP A 292 -21.43 19.87 -36.09
N LEU A 293 -21.85 21.11 -36.21
CA LEU A 293 -21.14 22.27 -35.71
C LEU A 293 -21.93 22.86 -34.54
N TYR A 294 -21.20 23.44 -33.59
CA TYR A 294 -21.82 24.08 -32.44
C TYR A 294 -22.50 25.41 -32.84
N SER A 295 -23.55 25.81 -32.12
CA SER A 295 -24.41 26.94 -32.52
C SER A 295 -23.68 28.28 -32.59
N ASP A 296 -22.59 28.43 -31.84
CA ASP A 296 -21.74 29.62 -31.82
C ASP A 296 -20.82 29.75 -33.05
N SER A 297 -20.75 28.70 -33.88
CA SER A 297 -19.93 28.67 -35.10
C SER A 297 -20.63 29.28 -36.32
N GLU A 298 -21.88 29.75 -36.18
CA GLU A 298 -22.70 30.22 -37.30
C GLU A 298 -22.12 31.46 -38.01
N THR A 299 -21.52 32.39 -37.27
CA THR A 299 -20.90 33.58 -37.87
C THR A 299 -19.72 33.19 -38.77
N GLN A 300 -18.79 32.39 -38.24
CA GLN A 300 -17.59 31.93 -38.93
C GLN A 300 -17.94 31.04 -40.13
N PHE A 301 -18.95 30.18 -40.00
CA PHE A 301 -19.42 29.34 -41.10
C PHE A 301 -20.02 30.17 -42.25
N ASN A 302 -20.74 31.25 -41.93
CA ASN A 302 -21.35 32.11 -42.95
C ASN A 302 -20.34 32.95 -43.73
N GLU A 303 -19.19 33.27 -43.13
CA GLU A 303 -18.08 33.97 -43.79
C GLU A 303 -17.36 33.09 -44.84
N LEU A 304 -17.45 31.77 -44.72
CA LEU A 304 -16.87 30.84 -45.70
C LEU A 304 -17.74 30.73 -46.95
N THR A 305 -17.14 30.84 -48.13
CA THR A 305 -17.79 30.56 -49.41
C THR A 305 -18.05 29.06 -49.59
N SER A 306 -19.01 28.69 -50.44
CA SER A 306 -19.28 27.28 -50.75
C SER A 306 -18.07 26.54 -51.30
N ALA A 307 -17.21 27.21 -52.08
CA ALA A 307 -15.96 26.63 -52.57
C ALA A 307 -14.95 26.37 -51.45
N GLN A 308 -14.86 27.26 -50.45
CA GLN A 308 -13.99 27.05 -49.28
C GLN A 308 -14.48 25.88 -48.42
N ILE A 309 -15.79 25.73 -48.24
CA ILE A 309 -16.38 24.59 -47.51
C ILE A 309 -16.18 23.30 -48.29
N ALA A 310 -16.43 23.31 -49.60
CA ALA A 310 -16.16 22.16 -50.48
C ALA A 310 -14.70 21.72 -50.36
N GLY A 311 -13.75 22.66 -50.39
CA GLY A 311 -12.33 22.33 -50.22
C GLY A 311 -11.97 21.71 -48.87
N ILE A 312 -12.66 22.09 -47.77
CA ILE A 312 -12.51 21.43 -46.46
C ILE A 312 -13.01 19.99 -46.55
N LEU A 313 -14.20 19.79 -47.11
CA LEU A 313 -14.83 18.47 -47.24
C LEU A 313 -14.14 17.57 -48.27
N ASP A 314 -13.47 18.14 -49.27
CA ASP A 314 -12.62 17.41 -50.22
C ASP A 314 -11.46 16.75 -49.48
N ARG A 315 -10.82 17.47 -48.54
CA ARG A 315 -9.73 16.92 -47.72
C ARG A 315 -10.23 15.83 -46.77
N VAL A 316 -11.39 16.00 -46.17
CA VAL A 316 -12.04 14.95 -45.35
C VAL A 316 -12.38 13.73 -46.22
N SER A 317 -12.96 13.95 -47.40
CA SER A 317 -13.36 12.89 -48.34
C SER A 317 -12.18 12.11 -48.89
N ASP A 318 -11.06 12.77 -49.19
CA ASP A 318 -9.81 12.11 -49.60
C ASP A 318 -9.29 11.14 -48.54
N LYS A 319 -9.57 11.41 -47.26
CA LYS A 319 -9.19 10.54 -46.15
C LYS A 319 -10.15 9.36 -46.07
N MET A 320 -11.46 9.59 -46.17
CA MET A 320 -12.47 8.53 -46.22
C MET A 320 -12.24 7.57 -47.41
N ILE A 321 -12.04 8.09 -48.62
CA ILE A 321 -11.76 7.29 -49.84
C ILE A 321 -10.59 6.35 -49.60
N ARG A 322 -9.45 6.90 -49.16
CA ARG A 322 -8.23 6.11 -48.93
C ARG A 322 -8.42 5.04 -47.87
N TYR A 323 -9.27 5.30 -46.88
CA TYR A 323 -9.46 4.45 -45.73
C TYR A 323 -10.44 3.30 -46.02
N TYR A 324 -11.49 3.54 -46.82
CA TYR A 324 -12.49 2.54 -47.18
C TYR A 324 -12.22 1.83 -48.54
N ASP A 325 -11.14 2.18 -49.25
CA ASP A 325 -10.78 1.56 -50.55
C ASP A 325 -10.48 0.04 -50.47
N TYR A 326 -10.18 -0.51 -49.27
CA TYR A 326 -9.80 -1.93 -49.11
C TYR A 326 -11.01 -2.89 -49.10
N ASP A 327 -12.16 -2.47 -48.57
CA ASP A 327 -13.37 -3.30 -48.48
C ASP A 327 -14.19 -3.36 -49.79
N TYR A 328 -13.93 -2.43 -50.72
CA TYR A 328 -14.69 -2.29 -51.96
C TYR A 328 -14.07 -3.00 -53.16
N ARG A 329 -12.76 -3.27 -53.13
CA ARG A 329 -12.06 -3.93 -54.26
C ARG A 329 -12.49 -5.38 -54.49
N ASP A 330 -13.12 -6.03 -53.52
CA ASP A 330 -13.65 -7.40 -53.67
C ASP A 330 -15.07 -7.45 -54.28
N ARG A 331 -15.75 -6.31 -54.50
CA ARG A 331 -17.16 -6.29 -54.98
C ARG A 331 -17.45 -5.25 -56.07
N TYR A 332 -17.04 -5.54 -57.31
CA TYR A 332 -17.75 -5.26 -58.58
C TYR A 332 -18.29 -3.83 -58.93
N TYR A 333 -17.82 -2.72 -58.34
CA TYR A 333 -18.18 -1.35 -58.78
C TYR A 333 -16.98 -0.39 -58.87
N ASP A 334 -16.77 0.25 -60.02
CA ASP A 334 -15.61 1.13 -60.31
C ASP A 334 -15.77 2.57 -59.75
N ASP A 335 -17.01 3.07 -59.63
CA ASP A 335 -17.31 4.42 -59.11
C ASP A 335 -18.29 4.35 -57.92
N TYR A 336 -17.99 5.08 -56.84
CA TYR A 336 -18.87 5.26 -55.68
C TYR A 336 -18.97 6.74 -55.25
N TYR A 337 -20.07 7.04 -54.54
CA TYR A 337 -20.45 8.41 -54.20
C TYR A 337 -20.12 8.74 -52.75
N ILE A 338 -19.72 9.99 -52.51
CA ILE A 338 -19.49 10.53 -51.18
C ILE A 338 -20.45 11.69 -51.00
N VAL A 339 -21.29 11.61 -49.97
CA VAL A 339 -22.34 12.57 -49.69
C VAL A 339 -22.23 13.03 -48.24
N GLY A 340 -22.22 14.33 -48.01
CA GLY A 340 -22.03 14.90 -46.67
C GLY A 340 -23.08 15.97 -46.36
N HIS A 341 -23.60 16.01 -45.14
CA HIS A 341 -24.43 17.11 -44.65
C HIS A 341 -23.74 17.84 -43.50
N ILE A 342 -23.91 19.16 -43.45
CA ILE A 342 -23.46 19.98 -42.31
C ILE A 342 -24.68 20.53 -41.58
N TYR A 343 -24.71 20.32 -40.27
CA TYR A 343 -25.71 20.85 -39.37
C TYR A 343 -25.11 21.86 -38.40
N ILE A 344 -25.83 22.94 -38.11
CA ILE A 344 -25.56 23.80 -36.94
C ILE A 344 -26.78 23.71 -36.04
N GLY A 345 -26.62 23.12 -34.86
CA GLY A 345 -27.76 22.70 -34.05
C GLY A 345 -28.63 21.70 -34.83
N ASN A 346 -29.91 22.02 -35.05
CA ASN A 346 -30.86 21.16 -35.78
C ASN A 346 -31.13 21.65 -37.22
N TYR A 347 -30.33 22.58 -37.75
CA TYR A 347 -30.55 23.18 -39.06
C TYR A 347 -29.52 22.70 -40.07
N ASP A 348 -29.99 22.07 -41.16
CA ASP A 348 -29.16 21.73 -42.31
C ASP A 348 -28.64 23.00 -43.00
N LYS A 349 -27.32 23.09 -43.16
CA LYS A 349 -26.62 24.24 -43.75
C LYS A 349 -26.12 23.96 -45.17
N GLY A 350 -26.19 22.73 -45.64
CA GLY A 350 -25.83 22.39 -47.00
C GLY A 350 -25.33 20.96 -47.17
N GLU A 351 -25.35 20.55 -48.43
CA GLU A 351 -24.96 19.21 -48.87
C GLU A 351 -23.67 19.26 -49.69
N TYR A 352 -22.81 18.30 -49.43
CA TYR A 352 -21.60 18.01 -50.17
C TYR A 352 -21.79 16.77 -51.03
N TYR A 353 -21.29 16.83 -52.26
CA TYR A 353 -21.31 15.69 -53.17
C TYR A 353 -19.99 15.56 -53.92
N ARG A 354 -19.46 14.33 -53.97
CA ARG A 354 -18.27 13.97 -54.76
C ARG A 354 -18.35 12.53 -55.26
N VAL A 355 -17.75 12.27 -56.42
CA VAL A 355 -17.49 10.91 -56.93
C VAL A 355 -16.03 10.56 -56.61
N ASN A 356 -15.77 9.35 -56.13
CA ASN A 356 -14.43 8.89 -55.72
C ASN A 356 -13.35 9.09 -56.81
N SER A 357 -13.70 8.94 -58.09
CA SER A 357 -12.78 9.13 -59.22
C SER A 357 -12.42 10.59 -59.51
N ARG A 358 -13.04 11.57 -58.85
CA ARG A 358 -12.75 13.01 -59.00
C ARG A 358 -11.95 13.53 -57.82
N ALA A 359 -11.08 14.51 -58.07
CA ALA A 359 -10.28 15.17 -57.01
C ALA A 359 -11.08 16.19 -56.17
N GLU A 360 -12.12 16.79 -56.76
CA GLU A 360 -12.88 17.88 -56.15
C GLU A 360 -14.38 17.57 -56.19
N GLY A 361 -15.07 17.93 -55.11
CA GLY A 361 -16.51 17.85 -54.92
C GLY A 361 -17.20 19.19 -55.09
N THR A 362 -18.47 19.26 -54.72
CA THR A 362 -19.23 20.51 -54.69
C THR A 362 -20.05 20.57 -53.42
N PHE A 363 -20.01 21.73 -52.76
CA PHE A 363 -20.87 22.02 -51.62
C PHE A 363 -21.94 23.02 -52.03
N THR A 364 -23.21 22.70 -51.77
CA THR A 364 -24.34 23.58 -52.04
C THR A 364 -24.93 24.01 -50.71
N LYS A 365 -24.80 25.30 -50.38
CA LYS A 365 -25.43 25.86 -49.19
C LYS A 365 -26.94 25.80 -49.33
N THR A 366 -27.60 25.36 -48.27
CA THR A 366 -29.06 25.45 -48.17
C THR A 366 -29.43 26.92 -48.01
N ALA A 367 -30.20 27.46 -48.95
CA ALA A 367 -30.74 28.80 -48.84
C ALA A 367 -31.63 28.85 -47.59
N ARG A 368 -31.42 29.85 -46.73
CA ARG A 368 -32.31 30.09 -45.58
C ARG A 368 -33.74 30.31 -46.04
#